data_AF-A0A6I7DC40-F1
#
_entry.id   AF-A0A6I7DC40-F1
#
_cell.length_a   1.000
_cell.length_b   1.000
_cell.length_c   1.000
_cell.angle_alpha   90.00
_cell.angle_beta   90.00
_cell.angle_gamma   90.00
#
_symmetry.space_group_name_H-M   'P 1'
#
loop_
_entity.id
_entity.type
_entity.pdbx_description
1 polymer ?
#
loop_
_entity_poly.entity_id
_entity_poly.type
_entity_poly.pdbx_seq_one_letter_code
_entity_poly.pdbx_strand_id
1 'polypeptide(L)'
;MNKLASVLTALVMATALVGCSDEKDTEISTTKATNTTNTIQDSVISDKKDDSKSLFKKNFVSSCILGSGITDDALIPQIAEVCECTYDGIIKNYGINEFIRVDMEMRKNGSKSLPKEWDIDKIVEQCMTKVEG
;
A
#
# COMPACT_ATOMS: atom_id res chain seq x y z
N MET A 1 36.69 38.52 13.26
CA MET A 1 35.54 39.43 13.08
C MET A 1 34.52 38.72 12.22
N ASN A 2 33.31 38.59 12.76
CA ASN A 2 32.17 37.88 12.19
C ASN A 2 31.69 38.52 10.89
N LYS A 3 31.10 37.73 9.98
CA LYS A 3 29.67 37.80 9.59
C LYS A 3 29.41 36.90 8.37
N LEU A 4 28.81 35.74 8.66
CA LEU A 4 28.02 34.97 7.71
C LEU A 4 26.69 35.71 7.51
N ALA A 5 26.35 36.06 6.27
CA ALA A 5 25.02 36.48 5.88
C ALA A 5 24.71 35.86 4.52
N SER A 6 24.54 34.54 4.53
CA SER A 6 23.93 33.82 3.40
C SER A 6 22.42 33.98 3.56
N VAL A 7 21.84 34.86 2.75
CA VAL A 7 20.40 35.10 2.71
C VAL A 7 19.76 33.94 1.94
N LEU A 8 19.16 33.00 2.67
CA LEU A 8 18.21 32.05 2.11
C LEU A 8 17.06 32.84 1.49
N THR A 9 16.92 32.76 0.18
CA THR A 9 15.69 33.19 -0.48
C THR A 9 14.81 31.95 -0.59
N ALA A 10 13.79 31.89 0.24
CA ALA A 10 12.79 30.84 0.24
C ALA A 10 12.02 30.86 -1.08
N LEU A 11 12.10 29.78 -1.86
CA LEU A 11 11.22 29.53 -2.99
C LEU A 11 10.10 28.62 -2.49
N VAL A 12 8.98 29.22 -2.10
CA VAL A 12 7.74 28.50 -1.83
C VAL A 12 7.10 28.22 -3.19
N MET A 13 7.25 26.99 -3.69
CA MET A 13 6.37 26.50 -4.75
C MET A 13 5.16 25.86 -4.09
N ALA A 14 4.05 26.59 -4.13
CA ALA A 14 2.73 26.08 -3.82
C ALA A 14 2.25 25.25 -5.03
N THR A 15 2.26 23.93 -4.90
CA THR A 15 1.46 23.05 -5.76
C THR A 15 0.20 22.68 -4.99
N ALA A 16 -0.92 23.26 -5.43
CA ALA A 16 -2.24 22.85 -4.98
C ALA A 16 -2.44 21.37 -5.33
N LEU A 17 -2.53 20.52 -4.31
CA LEU A 17 -3.03 19.16 -4.48
C LEU A 17 -4.53 19.26 -4.77
N VAL A 18 -4.88 19.16 -6.05
CA VAL A 18 -6.18 18.64 -6.45
C VAL A 18 -6.09 17.13 -6.23
N GLY A 19 -6.53 16.69 -5.05
CA GLY A 19 -6.55 15.28 -4.64
C GLY A 19 -7.92 14.92 -4.10
N CYS A 20 -8.69 14.23 -4.94
CA CYS A 20 -9.99 13.57 -4.74
C CYS A 20 -10.53 13.51 -3.29
N SER A 21 -11.53 14.34 -2.98
CA SER A 21 -12.45 14.09 -1.86
C SER A 21 -13.86 13.96 -2.44
N ASP A 22 -14.33 12.72 -2.48
CA ASP A 22 -15.68 12.35 -2.87
C ASP A 22 -16.65 12.85 -1.79
N GLU A 23 -17.60 13.70 -2.18
CA GLU A 23 -18.71 14.16 -1.35
C GLU A 23 -19.63 12.98 -1.01
N LYS A 24 -19.75 12.63 0.28
CA LYS A 24 -21.09 12.39 0.84
C LYS A 24 -21.14 12.55 2.36
N ASP A 25 -22.02 13.47 2.74
CA ASP A 25 -22.31 13.89 4.10
C ASP A 25 -23.56 13.17 4.67
N THR A 26 -23.63 13.20 6.01
CA THR A 26 -24.83 13.12 6.87
C THR A 26 -25.39 11.76 7.37
N GLU A 27 -25.11 11.52 8.66
CA GLU A 27 -25.93 11.03 9.80
C GLU A 27 -27.30 10.35 9.60
N ILE A 28 -27.62 9.37 10.47
CA ILE A 28 -28.71 9.43 11.48
C ILE A 28 -28.79 8.15 12.38
N SER A 29 -28.91 8.42 13.68
CA SER A 29 -29.61 7.74 14.79
C SER A 29 -29.16 6.42 15.46
N THR A 30 -28.71 6.60 16.71
CA THR A 30 -29.42 6.30 17.99
C THR A 30 -29.81 4.85 18.33
N THR A 31 -29.15 4.36 19.40
CA THR A 31 -29.60 3.41 20.46
C THR A 31 -30.01 1.98 20.08
N LYS A 32 -29.40 0.97 20.73
CA LYS A 32 -29.93 0.34 21.97
C LYS A 32 -28.98 -0.75 22.48
N ALA A 33 -28.84 -0.84 23.80
CA ALA A 33 -28.11 -1.88 24.51
C ALA A 33 -28.79 -3.26 24.39
N THR A 34 -27.98 -4.31 24.61
CA THR A 34 -28.08 -5.39 25.63
C THR A 34 -27.83 -6.81 25.07
N ASN A 35 -27.06 -7.57 25.87
CA ASN A 35 -27.04 -9.02 26.06
C ASN A 35 -25.91 -9.86 25.42
N THR A 36 -24.92 -10.13 26.27
CA THR A 36 -24.17 -11.39 26.42
C THR A 36 -24.98 -12.64 26.05
N THR A 37 -24.39 -13.56 25.28
CA THR A 37 -24.30 -15.02 25.55
C THR A 37 -23.41 -15.68 24.47
N ASN A 38 -22.40 -16.44 24.91
CA ASN A 38 -21.57 -17.30 24.07
C ASN A 38 -22.42 -18.32 23.30
N THR A 39 -22.11 -18.58 22.02
CA THR A 39 -21.95 -19.93 21.46
C THR A 39 -21.55 -19.84 19.98
N ILE A 40 -20.57 -20.67 19.66
CA ILE A 40 -19.98 -20.97 18.35
C ILE A 40 -21.07 -21.48 17.39
N GLN A 41 -21.15 -20.93 16.17
CA GLN A 41 -21.14 -21.68 14.90
C GLN A 41 -21.64 -20.80 13.75
N ASP A 42 -20.70 -20.57 12.83
CA ASP A 42 -20.83 -20.65 11.38
C ASP A 42 -21.86 -19.82 10.61
N SER A 43 -21.44 -19.42 9.41
CA SER A 43 -22.23 -18.75 8.37
C SER A 43 -22.59 -17.27 8.60
N VAL A 44 -21.59 -16.41 8.45
CA VAL A 44 -21.75 -15.23 7.57
C VAL A 44 -20.56 -15.21 6.60
N ILE A 45 -20.76 -15.93 5.49
CA ILE A 45 -19.99 -15.73 4.25
C ILE A 45 -20.79 -14.67 3.48
N SER A 46 -20.62 -13.43 3.88
CA SER A 46 -20.90 -12.24 3.08
C SER A 46 -19.84 -11.23 3.50
N ASP A 47 -19.20 -10.59 2.52
CA ASP A 47 -18.16 -9.55 2.65
C ASP A 47 -16.66 -9.93 2.72
N LYS A 48 -16.26 -11.21 2.70
CA LYS A 48 -14.84 -11.61 2.89
C LYS A 48 -13.87 -11.40 1.69
N LYS A 49 -14.34 -10.96 0.52
CA LYS A 49 -13.48 -10.84 -0.68
C LYS A 49 -12.63 -9.57 -0.69
N ASP A 50 -13.16 -8.44 -0.26
CA ASP A 50 -12.42 -7.17 -0.21
C ASP A 50 -11.39 -7.15 0.93
N ASP A 51 -11.77 -7.69 2.09
CA ASP A 51 -10.89 -7.76 3.28
C ASP A 51 -9.59 -8.53 3.01
N SER A 52 -9.69 -9.61 2.23
CA SER A 52 -8.53 -10.46 1.93
C SER A 52 -7.53 -9.75 1.02
N LYS A 53 -8.02 -9.08 -0.03
CA LYS A 53 -7.15 -8.33 -0.97
C LYS A 53 -6.43 -7.18 -0.26
N SER A 54 -7.17 -6.45 0.58
CA SER A 54 -6.63 -5.39 1.43
C SER A 54 -5.53 -5.91 2.37
N LEU A 55 -5.73 -7.07 2.99
CA LEU A 55 -4.72 -7.69 3.86
C LEU A 55 -3.44 -8.09 3.10
N PHE A 56 -3.58 -8.72 1.93
CA PHE A 56 -2.43 -9.09 1.10
C PHE A 56 -1.64 -7.86 0.63
N LYS A 57 -2.34 -6.79 0.22
CA LYS A 57 -1.71 -5.52 -0.15
C LYS A 57 -0.91 -4.94 1.00
N LYS A 58 -1.50 -4.82 2.20
CA LYS A 58 -0.81 -4.29 3.39
C LYS A 58 0.43 -5.09 3.76
N ASN A 59 0.35 -6.41 3.74
CA ASN A 59 1.48 -7.29 4.04
C ASN A 59 2.59 -7.12 3.00
N PHE A 60 2.23 -7.09 1.71
CA PHE A 60 3.19 -6.87 0.63
C PHE A 60 3.90 -5.52 0.78
N VAL A 61 3.16 -4.44 1.00
CA VAL A 61 3.72 -3.08 1.15
C VAL A 61 4.67 -3.02 2.34
N SER A 62 4.27 -3.57 3.49
CA SER A 62 5.13 -3.64 4.68
C SER A 62 6.43 -4.40 4.41
N SER A 63 6.35 -5.60 3.81
CA SER A 63 7.54 -6.38 3.45
C SER A 63 8.39 -5.70 2.39
N CYS A 64 7.79 -4.97 1.44
CA CYS A 64 8.49 -4.23 0.41
C CYS A 64 9.27 -3.05 0.99
N ILE A 65 8.68 -2.28 1.89
CA ILE A 65 9.38 -1.20 2.63
C ILE A 65 10.54 -1.78 3.43
N LEU A 66 10.31 -2.83 4.22
CA LEU A 66 11.36 -3.50 4.99
C LEU A 66 12.48 -4.05 4.10
N GLY A 67 12.11 -4.64 2.96
CA GLY A 67 13.04 -5.20 1.99
C GLY A 67 13.89 -4.17 1.26
N SER A 68 13.40 -2.92 1.15
CA SER A 68 14.17 -1.81 0.55
C SER A 68 15.39 -1.40 1.37
N GLY A 69 15.39 -1.70 2.68
CA GLY A 69 16.44 -1.29 3.61
C GLY A 69 16.46 0.21 3.93
N ILE A 70 15.46 0.97 3.48
CA ILE A 70 15.37 2.41 3.75
C ILE A 70 14.77 2.63 5.14
N THR A 71 15.46 3.43 5.94
CA THR A 71 15.06 3.80 7.32
C THR A 71 14.77 5.28 7.47
N ASP A 72 14.84 6.07 6.38
CA ASP A 72 14.52 7.48 6.40
C ASP A 72 13.00 7.65 6.33
N ASP A 73 12.41 8.13 7.42
CA ASP A 73 10.97 8.36 7.55
C ASP A 73 10.41 9.29 6.46
N ALA A 74 11.22 10.19 5.90
CA ALA A 74 10.80 11.08 4.81
C ALA A 74 10.64 10.33 3.46
N LEU A 75 11.35 9.21 3.29
CA LEU A 75 11.31 8.39 2.08
C LEU A 75 10.32 7.22 2.19
N ILE A 76 9.95 6.80 3.40
CA ILE A 76 8.97 5.73 3.63
C ILE A 76 7.65 5.94 2.85
N PRO A 77 7.03 7.13 2.82
CA PRO A 77 5.80 7.35 2.06
C PRO A 77 5.96 7.13 0.55
N GLN A 78 7.08 7.58 -0.02
CA GLN A 78 7.37 7.41 -1.45
C GLN A 78 7.57 5.94 -1.80
N ILE A 79 8.28 5.19 -0.95
CA ILE A 79 8.48 3.75 -1.13
C ILE A 79 7.16 3.01 -0.99
N ALA A 80 6.33 3.38 -0.01
CA ALA A 80 5.02 2.80 0.19
C ALA A 80 4.17 2.95 -1.09
N GLU A 81 4.17 4.13 -1.70
CA GLU A 81 3.46 4.39 -2.95
C GLU A 81 3.96 3.50 -4.11
N VAL A 82 5.27 3.35 -4.27
CA VAL A 82 5.85 2.46 -5.30
C VAL A 82 5.47 1.00 -5.02
N CYS A 83 5.54 0.55 -3.77
CA CYS A 83 5.16 -0.80 -3.37
C CYS A 83 3.66 -1.06 -3.60
N GLU A 84 2.80 -0.10 -3.30
CA GLU A 84 1.37 -0.18 -3.56
C GLU A 84 1.06 -0.27 -5.05
N CYS A 85 1.66 0.61 -5.85
CA CYS A 85 1.53 0.60 -7.30
C CYS A 85 2.04 -0.73 -7.89
N THR A 86 3.14 -1.27 -7.36
CA THR A 86 3.71 -2.54 -7.79
C THR A 86 2.76 -3.69 -7.51
N TYR A 87 2.19 -3.75 -6.30
CA TYR A 87 1.17 -4.73 -5.96
C TYR A 87 -0.01 -4.66 -6.93
N ASP A 88 -0.57 -3.46 -7.14
CA ASP A 88 -1.70 -3.27 -8.03
C ASP A 88 -1.37 -3.67 -9.48
N GLY A 89 -0.15 -3.40 -9.94
CA GLY A 89 0.38 -3.84 -11.23
C GLY A 89 0.47 -5.37 -11.35
N ILE A 90 0.99 -6.05 -10.33
CA ILE A 90 1.05 -7.51 -10.27
C ILE A 90 -0.36 -8.11 -10.32
N ILE A 91 -1.28 -7.60 -9.50
CA ILE A 91 -2.66 -8.10 -9.48
C ILE A 91 -3.35 -7.86 -10.82
N LYS A 92 -3.11 -6.72 -11.47
CA LYS A 92 -3.66 -6.40 -12.78
C LYS A 92 -3.14 -7.35 -13.88
N ASN A 93 -1.85 -7.66 -13.86
CA ASN A 93 -1.20 -8.42 -14.93
C ASN A 93 -1.30 -9.93 -14.75
N TYR A 94 -1.28 -10.42 -13.50
CA TYR A 94 -1.17 -11.86 -13.19
C TYR A 94 -2.31 -12.39 -12.31
N GLY A 95 -3.07 -11.51 -11.64
CA GLY A 95 -4.20 -11.89 -10.80
C GLY A 95 -3.82 -12.28 -9.36
N ILE A 96 -4.80 -12.17 -8.47
CA ILE A 96 -4.61 -12.38 -7.02
C ILE A 96 -4.26 -13.82 -6.64
N ASN A 97 -4.80 -14.82 -7.35
CA ASN A 97 -4.51 -16.22 -7.04
C ASN A 97 -3.05 -16.56 -7.32
N GLU A 98 -2.51 -16.07 -8.43
CA GLU A 98 -1.11 -16.28 -8.79
C GLU A 98 -0.18 -15.53 -7.83
N PHE A 99 -0.56 -14.31 -7.43
CA PHE A 99 0.14 -13.60 -6.36
C PHE A 99 0.22 -14.40 -5.07
N ILE A 100 -0.91 -14.93 -4.59
CA ILE A 100 -0.96 -15.73 -3.36
C ILE A 100 -0.10 -16.99 -3.49
N ARG A 101 -0.14 -17.69 -4.63
CA ARG A 101 0.68 -18.87 -4.89
C ARG A 101 2.17 -18.54 -4.75
N VAL A 102 2.62 -17.50 -5.45
CA VAL A 102 4.03 -17.07 -5.46
C VAL A 102 4.46 -16.56 -4.09
N ASP A 103 3.67 -15.74 -3.41
CA ASP A 103 3.97 -15.24 -2.07
C ASP A 103 4.13 -16.39 -1.05
N MET A 104 3.28 -17.41 -1.13
CA MET A 104 3.42 -18.61 -0.31
C MET A 104 4.67 -19.43 -0.65
N GLU A 105 5.07 -19.51 -1.91
CA GLU A 105 6.31 -20.19 -2.33
C GLU A 105 7.55 -19.41 -1.89
N MET A 106 7.52 -18.08 -1.98
CA MET A 106 8.60 -17.17 -1.57
C MET A 106 8.86 -17.27 -0.07
N ARG A 107 7.79 -17.38 0.73
CA ARG A 107 7.92 -17.60 2.18
C ARG A 107 8.53 -18.95 2.56
N LYS A 108 8.46 -19.95 1.66
CA LYS A 108 9.07 -21.28 1.88
C LYS A 108 10.49 -21.38 1.32
N ASN A 109 10.71 -20.83 0.14
CA ASN A 109 11.88 -21.10 -0.69
C ASN A 109 12.77 -19.87 -0.94
N GLY A 110 12.37 -18.70 -0.42
CA GLY A 110 12.99 -17.41 -0.71
C GLY A 110 12.77 -16.96 -2.16
N SER A 111 13.60 -16.00 -2.61
CA SER A 111 13.49 -15.34 -3.93
C SER A 111 13.59 -16.25 -5.16
N LYS A 112 13.91 -17.53 -4.97
CA LYS A 112 14.00 -18.54 -6.04
C LYS A 112 12.66 -18.93 -6.67
N SER A 113 11.54 -18.40 -6.15
CA SER A 113 10.18 -18.79 -6.55
C SER A 113 9.40 -17.70 -7.29
N LEU A 114 10.04 -16.58 -7.62
CA LEU A 114 9.45 -15.61 -8.56
C LEU A 114 9.32 -16.27 -9.95
N PRO A 115 8.12 -16.27 -10.56
CA PRO A 115 7.94 -16.71 -11.94
C PRO A 115 8.82 -15.88 -12.88
N LYS A 116 9.44 -16.53 -13.87
CA LYS A 116 10.30 -15.84 -14.84
C LYS A 116 9.52 -14.89 -15.75
N GLU A 117 8.23 -15.18 -15.90
CA GLU A 117 7.28 -14.42 -16.70
C GLU A 117 6.84 -13.13 -15.98
N TRP A 118 7.08 -13.02 -14.68
CA TRP A 118 6.77 -11.82 -13.92
C TRP A 118 7.82 -10.74 -14.19
N ASP A 119 7.45 -9.79 -15.04
CA ASP A 119 8.27 -8.60 -15.32
C ASP A 119 8.13 -7.55 -14.19
N ILE A 120 8.61 -7.89 -13.00
CA ILE A 120 8.51 -7.04 -11.80
C ILE A 120 9.28 -5.74 -11.99
N ASP A 121 10.47 -5.81 -12.59
CA ASP A 121 11.32 -4.63 -12.80
C ASP A 121 10.62 -3.57 -13.65
N LYS A 122 9.96 -3.98 -14.74
CA LYS A 122 9.15 -3.08 -15.55
C LYS A 122 7.94 -2.50 -14.82
N ILE A 123 7.29 -3.30 -13.98
CA ILE A 123 6.16 -2.81 -13.16
C ILE A 123 6.66 -1.75 -12.18
N VAL A 124 7.78 -2.00 -11.51
CA VAL A 124 8.41 -1.05 -10.58
C VAL A 124 8.83 0.21 -11.31
N GLU A 125 9.48 0.11 -12.48
CA GLU A 125 9.85 1.25 -13.32
C GLU A 125 8.64 2.14 -13.65
N GLN A 126 7.53 1.53 -14.09
CA GLN A 126 6.27 2.24 -14.33
C GLN A 126 5.72 2.94 -13.07
N CYS A 127 5.96 2.38 -11.89
CA CYS A 127 5.52 2.97 -10.64
C CYS A 127 6.43 4.11 -10.17
N MET A 128 7.75 4.00 -10.37
CA MET A 128 8.70 5.08 -10.05
C MET A 128 8.41 6.34 -10.88
N THR A 129 8.09 6.18 -12.17
CA THR A 129 7.73 7.33 -13.03
C THR A 129 6.49 8.11 -12.56
N LYS A 130 5.62 7.52 -11.73
CA LYS A 130 4.46 8.21 -11.15
C LYS A 130 4.80 9.04 -9.93
N VAL A 131 5.85 8.66 -9.19
CA VAL A 131 6.29 9.37 -7.97
C VAL A 131 7.17 10.56 -8.33
N GLU A 132 7.92 10.47 -9.43
CA GLU A 132 8.76 11.56 -9.95
C GLU A 132 7.99 12.57 -10.83
N GLY A 133 6.71 12.30 -11.11
CA GLY A 133 5.86 13.01 -12.08
C GLY A 133 4.98 14.10 -11.51
#